data_AF-A0A371YNI8-F1
#
_entry.id   AF-A0A371YNI8-F1
#
_cell.length_a   1.000
_cell.length_b   1.000
_cell.length_c   1.000
_cell.angle_alpha   90.00
_cell.angle_beta   90.00
_cell.angle_gamma   90.00
#
_symmetry.space_group_name_H-M   'P 1'
#
loop_
_entity.id
_entity.type
_entity.pdbx_description
1 polymer ?
#
loop_
_entity_poly.entity_id
_entity_poly.type
_entity_poly.pdbx_seq_one_letter_code
_entity_poly.pdbx_strand_id
1 'polypeptide(L)'
;MEQFSGWSGYWAEFLQVDKQKFIEQLSNYCQEFDWIKTVSEQQIMAWHHEFDVMYKTLKNLSENIEASFLNEAWISFEHELFGESGKRAADVNLVLPSGELFLIEFKHKKRASSEEITRAGFDLSTLLKFHSESINLQGKAYLVLTREDAQPFFDEFIVCDIAQNQILRKLKKDLLVSIAKDKKYDVSKWQKGIFYRQPGILSGTVDLFYHHKMPNLKNEASENLKEA
;
A
#
# COMPACT_ATOMS: atom_id res chain seq x y z
N MET A 1 -0.67 -4.15 21.25
CA MET A 1 -0.51 -3.08 20.24
C MET A 1 -1.46 -3.43 19.12
N GLU A 2 -2.33 -2.50 18.72
CA GLU A 2 -3.12 -2.70 17.51
C GLU A 2 -2.15 -2.78 16.32
N GLN A 3 -2.26 -3.86 15.55
CA GLN A 3 -1.43 -4.11 14.38
C GLN A 3 -2.13 -3.50 13.17
N PHE A 4 -1.56 -2.44 12.58
CA PHE A 4 -2.17 -1.72 11.44
C PHE A 4 -1.76 -2.27 10.07
N SER A 5 -1.06 -3.40 10.03
CA SER A 5 -0.58 -4.01 8.80
C SER A 5 -0.42 -5.50 8.97
N GLY A 6 -0.72 -6.27 7.94
CA GLY A 6 -0.51 -7.73 7.99
C GLY A 6 0.95 -8.09 8.27
N TRP A 7 1.89 -7.37 7.67
CA TRP A 7 3.30 -7.49 7.98
C TRP A 7 4.01 -6.15 7.82
N SER A 8 4.92 -5.81 8.72
CA SER A 8 5.77 -4.62 8.56
C SER A 8 7.09 -4.77 9.28
N GLY A 9 8.13 -4.13 8.77
CA GLY A 9 9.46 -4.12 9.38
C GLY A 9 10.45 -3.32 8.58
N TYR A 10 11.69 -3.33 9.03
CA TYR A 10 12.82 -2.85 8.24
C TYR A 10 13.09 -3.76 7.05
N TRP A 11 13.72 -3.22 6.01
CA TRP A 11 14.10 -4.01 4.84
C TRP A 11 15.04 -5.16 5.19
N ALA A 12 15.94 -4.97 6.16
CA ALA A 12 16.81 -6.03 6.68
C ALA A 12 16.00 -7.23 7.23
N GLU A 13 14.90 -6.96 7.94
CA GLU A 13 14.02 -8.00 8.50
C GLU A 13 13.24 -8.69 7.40
N PHE A 14 12.69 -7.93 6.45
CA PHE A 14 11.98 -8.47 5.30
C PHE A 14 12.85 -9.43 4.47
N LEU A 15 14.11 -9.07 4.22
CA LEU A 15 15.04 -9.90 3.43
C LEU A 15 15.47 -11.19 4.14
N GLN A 16 15.12 -11.37 5.42
CA GLN A 16 15.38 -12.57 6.21
C GLN A 16 14.12 -13.36 6.55
N VAL A 17 12.93 -12.83 6.24
CA VAL A 17 11.68 -13.47 6.61
C VAL A 17 11.47 -14.75 5.81
N ASP A 18 10.98 -15.79 6.48
CA ASP A 18 10.54 -16.99 5.81
C ASP A 18 9.22 -16.72 5.08
N LYS A 19 9.16 -17.07 3.78
CA LYS A 19 8.00 -16.78 2.95
C LYS A 19 6.73 -17.45 3.47
N GLN A 20 6.82 -18.68 3.96
CA GLN A 20 5.65 -19.38 4.46
C GLN A 20 5.10 -18.70 5.72
N LYS A 21 5.97 -18.35 6.68
CA LYS A 21 5.58 -17.59 7.87
C LYS A 21 4.99 -16.23 7.53
N PHE A 22 5.53 -15.54 6.54
CA PHE A 22 4.99 -14.26 6.05
C PHE A 22 3.54 -14.41 5.57
N ILE A 23 3.25 -15.41 4.74
CA ILE A 23 1.90 -15.68 4.22
C ILE A 23 0.93 -16.11 5.33
N GLU A 24 1.39 -16.95 6.27
CA GLU A 24 0.60 -17.33 7.45
C GLU A 24 0.25 -16.10 8.29
N GLN A 25 1.20 -15.18 8.48
CA GLN A 25 0.97 -13.94 9.22
C GLN A 25 -0.08 -13.04 8.54
N LEU A 26 0.01 -12.84 7.22
CA LEU A 26 -1.00 -12.08 6.46
C LEU A 26 -2.38 -12.74 6.52
N SER A 27 -2.42 -14.06 6.47
CA SER A 27 -3.65 -14.84 6.55
C SER A 27 -4.33 -14.66 7.91
N ASN A 28 -3.56 -14.81 8.99
CA ASN A 28 -4.05 -14.63 10.36
C ASN A 28 -4.56 -13.21 10.58
N TYR A 29 -3.80 -12.19 10.12
CA TYR A 29 -4.22 -10.79 10.20
C TYR A 29 -5.55 -10.56 9.49
N CYS A 30 -5.73 -11.09 8.28
CA CYS A 30 -7.00 -10.95 7.57
C CYS A 30 -8.18 -11.63 8.29
N GLN A 31 -7.93 -12.69 9.05
CA GLN A 31 -8.97 -13.40 9.80
C GLN A 31 -9.31 -12.73 11.14
N GLU A 32 -8.57 -11.69 11.56
CA GLU A 32 -8.96 -10.85 12.70
C GLU A 32 -10.18 -9.96 12.39
N PHE A 33 -10.48 -9.75 11.10
CA PHE A 33 -11.68 -9.04 10.68
C PHE A 33 -12.90 -9.97 10.72
N ASP A 34 -13.89 -9.67 11.56
CA ASP A 34 -15.08 -10.50 11.83
C ASP A 34 -15.85 -10.95 10.57
N TRP A 35 -15.77 -10.19 9.48
CA TRP A 35 -16.44 -10.50 8.22
C TRP A 35 -15.63 -11.43 7.29
N ILE A 36 -14.36 -11.69 7.58
CA ILE A 36 -13.47 -12.56 6.79
C ILE A 36 -13.37 -13.92 7.49
N LYS A 37 -14.22 -14.87 7.08
CA LYS A 37 -14.19 -16.24 7.61
C LYS A 37 -13.00 -17.05 7.09
N THR A 38 -12.60 -16.82 5.84
CA THR A 38 -11.54 -17.57 5.17
C THR A 38 -10.92 -16.68 4.09
N VAL A 39 -9.59 -16.66 4.03
CA VAL A 39 -8.85 -15.98 2.96
C VAL A 39 -8.93 -16.82 1.69
N SER A 40 -9.22 -16.18 0.55
CA SER A 40 -9.32 -16.89 -0.73
C SER A 40 -7.95 -17.36 -1.22
N GLU A 41 -7.91 -18.46 -1.97
CA GLU A 41 -6.67 -18.95 -2.60
C GLU A 41 -6.06 -17.90 -3.54
N GLN A 42 -6.89 -17.10 -4.21
CA GLN A 42 -6.44 -16.02 -5.09
C GLN A 42 -5.66 -14.94 -4.31
N GLN A 43 -6.13 -14.58 -3.11
CA GLN A 43 -5.44 -13.61 -2.25
C GLN A 43 -4.10 -14.18 -1.76
N ILE A 44 -4.08 -15.45 -1.35
CA ILE A 44 -2.85 -16.13 -0.93
C ILE A 44 -1.83 -16.15 -2.08
N MET A 45 -2.27 -16.47 -3.31
CA MET A 45 -1.41 -16.42 -4.50
C MET A 45 -0.91 -15.01 -4.80
N ALA A 46 -1.74 -13.98 -4.63
CA ALA A 46 -1.32 -12.58 -4.80
C ALA A 46 -0.18 -12.24 -3.83
N TRP A 47 -0.32 -12.56 -2.55
CA TRP A 47 0.74 -12.36 -1.56
C TRP A 47 2.03 -13.11 -1.87
N HIS A 48 1.94 -14.34 -2.39
CA HIS A 48 3.13 -15.06 -2.83
C HIS A 48 3.87 -14.32 -3.95
N HIS A 49 3.14 -13.73 -4.89
CA HIS A 49 3.72 -12.96 -6.00
C HIS A 49 4.30 -11.63 -5.53
N GLU A 50 3.56 -10.89 -4.71
CA GLU A 50 4.00 -9.62 -4.12
C GLU A 50 5.29 -9.81 -3.31
N PHE A 51 5.34 -10.85 -2.48
CA PHE A 51 6.52 -11.23 -1.74
C PHE A 51 7.71 -11.47 -2.66
N ASP A 52 7.57 -12.32 -3.69
CA ASP A 52 8.67 -12.66 -4.59
C ASP A 52 9.19 -11.43 -5.34
N VAL A 53 8.28 -10.58 -5.82
CA VAL A 53 8.63 -9.38 -6.56
C VAL A 53 9.36 -8.37 -5.66
N MET A 54 8.82 -8.12 -4.46
CA MET A 54 9.44 -7.20 -3.52
C MET A 54 10.77 -7.73 -3.00
N TYR A 55 10.83 -9.02 -2.62
CA TYR A 55 12.05 -9.68 -2.16
C TYR A 55 13.15 -9.55 -3.21
N LYS A 56 12.88 -9.93 -4.46
CA LYS A 56 13.88 -9.90 -5.52
C LYS A 56 14.29 -8.48 -5.90
N THR A 57 13.34 -7.53 -5.92
CA THR A 57 13.63 -6.12 -6.18
C THR A 57 14.54 -5.53 -5.10
N LEU A 58 14.20 -5.72 -3.83
CA LEU A 58 14.98 -5.20 -2.70
C LEU A 58 16.31 -5.93 -2.52
N LYS A 59 16.36 -7.25 -2.76
CA LYS A 59 17.59 -8.03 -2.73
C LYS A 59 18.58 -7.54 -3.80
N ASN A 60 18.11 -7.34 -5.04
CA ASN A 60 18.96 -6.82 -6.10
C ASN A 60 19.38 -5.36 -5.89
N LEU A 61 18.56 -4.57 -5.20
CA LEU A 61 18.93 -3.22 -4.76
C LEU A 61 20.01 -3.26 -3.67
N SER A 62 19.91 -4.20 -2.71
CA SER A 62 20.84 -4.35 -1.58
C SER A 62 22.30 -4.58 -2.01
N GLU A 63 22.52 -5.12 -3.21
CA GLU A 63 23.85 -5.33 -3.78
C GLU A 63 24.58 -4.03 -4.14
N ASN A 64 23.86 -2.90 -4.20
CA ASN A 64 24.36 -1.61 -4.71
C ASN A 64 24.29 -0.48 -3.68
N ILE A 65 23.97 -0.77 -2.42
CA ILE A 65 23.79 0.23 -1.36
C ILE A 65 24.51 -0.19 -0.08
N GLU A 66 24.71 0.76 0.83
CA GLU A 66 25.27 0.45 2.14
C GLU A 66 24.33 -0.45 2.95
N ALA A 67 24.87 -1.49 3.60
CA ALA A 67 24.10 -2.43 4.39
C ALA A 67 23.38 -1.77 5.58
N SER A 68 23.91 -0.66 6.11
CA SER A 68 23.29 0.16 7.15
C SER A 68 21.91 0.68 6.73
N PHE A 69 21.75 1.06 5.45
CA PHE A 69 20.50 1.60 4.92
C PHE A 69 19.32 0.62 5.05
N LEU A 70 19.58 -0.69 4.99
CA LEU A 70 18.55 -1.72 5.13
C LEU A 70 17.86 -1.70 6.50
N ASN A 71 18.51 -1.14 7.52
CA ASN A 71 17.96 -0.97 8.87
C ASN A 71 17.34 0.42 9.09
N GLU A 72 17.23 1.22 8.03
CA GLU A 72 16.69 2.59 8.08
C GLU A 72 15.52 2.79 7.12
N ALA A 73 15.26 1.81 6.25
CA ALA A 73 14.14 1.79 5.32
C ALA A 73 13.08 0.81 5.80
N TRP A 74 11.81 1.21 5.68
CA TRP A 74 10.66 0.46 6.16
C TRP A 74 9.85 -0.10 4.98
N ILE A 75 9.23 -1.25 5.20
CA ILE A 75 8.26 -1.88 4.30
C ILE A 75 7.07 -2.36 5.12
N SER A 76 5.86 -2.14 4.61
CA SER A 76 4.64 -2.75 5.15
C SER A 76 3.78 -3.33 4.04
N PHE A 77 3.19 -4.48 4.31
CA PHE A 77 2.19 -5.12 3.49
C PHE A 77 0.82 -5.00 4.14
N GLU A 78 -0.21 -4.78 3.33
CA GLU A 78 -1.60 -4.75 3.76
C GLU A 78 -1.85 -3.75 4.89
N HIS A 79 -1.33 -2.52 4.73
CA HIS A 79 -1.52 -1.46 5.72
C HIS A 79 -2.95 -0.93 5.68
N GLU A 80 -3.62 -0.99 6.82
CA GLU A 80 -5.01 -0.58 6.97
C GLU A 80 -5.17 0.93 6.97
N LEU A 81 -6.23 1.41 6.31
CA LEU A 81 -6.74 2.76 6.47
C LEU A 81 -7.71 2.75 7.65
N PHE A 82 -7.22 3.12 8.84
CA PHE A 82 -8.04 3.08 10.06
C PHE A 82 -9.31 3.97 9.93
N GLY A 83 -10.47 3.40 10.29
CA GLY A 83 -11.77 4.07 10.19
C GLY A 83 -12.47 3.92 8.83
N GLU A 84 -11.89 3.19 7.88
CA GLU A 84 -12.47 2.88 6.57
C GLU A 84 -12.97 1.42 6.45
N SER A 85 -13.37 0.80 7.56
CA SER A 85 -13.96 -0.56 7.58
C SER A 85 -13.05 -1.64 6.96
N GLY A 86 -11.75 -1.63 7.28
CA GLY A 86 -10.77 -2.60 6.78
C GLY A 86 -10.33 -2.38 5.33
N LYS A 87 -10.61 -1.21 4.73
CA LYS A 87 -9.93 -0.80 3.48
C LYS A 87 -8.44 -0.63 3.73
N ARG A 88 -7.67 -0.89 2.68
CA ARG A 88 -6.22 -0.86 2.71
C ARG A 88 -5.71 0.20 1.76
N ALA A 89 -4.59 0.81 2.13
CA ALA A 89 -4.00 1.89 1.34
C ALA A 89 -3.41 1.34 0.03
N ALA A 90 -2.73 0.20 0.12
CA ALA A 90 -2.22 -0.55 -1.01
C ALA A 90 -1.72 -1.90 -0.52
N ASP A 91 -1.38 -2.76 -1.48
CA ASP A 91 -0.72 -4.02 -1.20
C ASP A 91 0.61 -3.80 -0.45
N VAL A 92 1.43 -2.82 -0.88
CA VAL A 92 2.75 -2.53 -0.28
C VAL A 92 3.03 -1.03 -0.13
N ASN A 93 3.60 -0.64 1.00
CA ASN A 93 4.16 0.69 1.23
C ASN A 93 5.65 0.59 1.60
N LEU A 94 6.49 1.42 0.99
CA LEU A 94 7.89 1.62 1.38
C LEU A 94 8.08 3.04 1.90
N VAL A 95 8.80 3.17 3.01
CA VAL A 95 9.12 4.48 3.58
C VAL A 95 10.62 4.58 3.75
N LEU A 96 11.19 5.66 3.22
CA LEU A 96 12.63 5.88 3.23
C LEU A 96 13.01 7.00 4.20
N PRO A 97 14.24 6.96 4.75
CA PRO A 97 14.72 7.99 5.65
C PRO A 97 14.85 9.35 4.95
N SER A 98 14.87 9.39 3.61
CA SER A 98 14.81 10.63 2.81
C SER A 98 13.49 11.40 2.94
N GLY A 99 12.46 10.81 3.57
CA GLY A 99 11.12 11.39 3.66
C GLY A 99 10.24 11.07 2.45
N GLU A 100 10.46 9.92 1.80
CA GLU A 100 9.67 9.47 0.65
C GLU A 100 8.82 8.25 1.01
N LEU A 101 7.60 8.23 0.45
CA LEU A 101 6.63 7.15 0.54
C LEU A 101 6.38 6.58 -0.86
N PHE A 102 6.60 5.29 -1.04
CA PHE A 102 6.26 4.57 -2.25
C PHE A 102 5.08 3.65 -1.95
N LEU A 103 3.96 3.93 -2.58
CA LEU A 103 2.76 3.09 -2.53
C LEU A 103 2.76 2.20 -3.77
N ILE A 104 2.61 0.89 -3.61
CA ILE A 104 2.71 -0.08 -4.70
C ILE A 104 1.48 -0.97 -4.68
N GLU A 105 0.70 -0.89 -5.75
CA GLU A 105 -0.47 -1.71 -6.00
C GLU A 105 -0.16 -2.73 -7.10
N PHE A 106 -0.42 -4.01 -6.83
CA PHE A 106 -0.18 -5.11 -7.74
C PHE A 106 -1.47 -5.55 -8.44
N LYS A 107 -1.35 -5.90 -9.72
CA LYS A 107 -2.40 -6.53 -10.51
C LYS A 107 -1.84 -7.66 -11.35
N HIS A 108 -2.37 -8.85 -11.15
CA HIS A 108 -2.06 -10.01 -11.99
C HIS A 108 -2.88 -10.00 -13.29
N LYS A 109 -2.66 -8.98 -14.14
CA LYS A 109 -3.41 -8.75 -15.38
C LYS A 109 -2.49 -8.34 -16.52
N LYS A 110 -2.99 -8.52 -17.75
CA LYS A 110 -2.27 -8.19 -18.98
C LYS A 110 -2.26 -6.68 -19.25
N ARG A 111 -3.33 -6.01 -18.86
CA ARG A 111 -3.55 -4.57 -19.03
C ARG A 111 -4.14 -4.02 -17.74
N ALA A 112 -3.70 -2.83 -17.37
CA ALA A 112 -4.33 -2.04 -16.32
C ALA A 112 -5.59 -1.35 -16.86
N SER A 113 -6.59 -1.17 -16.00
CA SER A 113 -7.74 -0.30 -16.28
C SER A 113 -7.50 1.12 -15.76
N SER A 114 -8.25 2.09 -16.29
CA SER A 114 -8.18 3.49 -15.83
C SER A 114 -8.65 3.64 -14.39
N GLU A 115 -9.59 2.79 -13.94
CA GLU A 115 -10.06 2.76 -12.55
C GLU A 115 -8.95 2.31 -11.60
N GLU A 116 -8.16 1.31 -11.98
CA GLU A 116 -7.02 0.84 -11.18
C GLU A 116 -5.94 1.92 -11.04
N ILE A 117 -5.67 2.65 -12.14
CA ILE A 117 -4.75 3.81 -12.13
C ILE A 117 -5.26 4.89 -11.17
N THR A 118 -6.54 5.25 -11.32
CA THR A 118 -7.19 6.28 -10.50
C THR A 118 -7.18 5.89 -9.02
N ARG A 119 -7.44 4.61 -8.72
CA ARG A 119 -7.45 4.07 -7.36
C ARG A 119 -6.09 4.21 -6.69
N ALA A 120 -5.00 3.81 -7.35
CA ALA A 120 -3.65 3.94 -6.80
C ALA A 120 -3.28 5.40 -6.47
N GLY A 121 -3.66 6.35 -7.34
CA GLY A 121 -3.47 7.79 -7.07
C GLY A 121 -4.34 8.31 -5.91
N PHE A 122 -5.58 7.84 -5.81
CA PHE A 122 -6.50 8.18 -4.73
C PHE A 122 -5.98 7.66 -3.38
N ASP A 123 -5.49 6.44 -3.32
CA ASP A 123 -4.99 5.85 -2.08
C ASP A 123 -3.73 6.55 -1.59
N LEU A 124 -2.81 6.91 -2.49
CA LEU A 124 -1.67 7.74 -2.12
C LEU A 124 -2.13 9.08 -1.57
N SER A 125 -3.06 9.74 -2.27
CA SER A 125 -3.63 11.01 -1.82
C SER A 125 -4.29 10.90 -0.45
N THR A 126 -4.89 9.75 -0.14
CA THR A 126 -5.51 9.45 1.14
C THR A 126 -4.46 9.36 2.24
N LEU A 127 -3.39 8.59 2.05
CA LEU A 127 -2.28 8.53 3.00
C LEU A 127 -1.68 9.90 3.25
N LEU A 128 -1.32 10.63 2.19
CA LEU A 128 -0.68 11.94 2.30
C LEU A 128 -1.58 13.02 2.93
N LYS A 129 -2.90 12.82 3.01
CA LYS A 129 -3.82 13.79 3.62
C LYS A 129 -4.25 13.40 5.03
N PHE A 130 -4.37 12.11 5.30
CA PHE A 130 -5.07 11.64 6.48
C PHE A 130 -4.20 10.80 7.41
N HIS A 131 -3.12 10.19 6.93
CA HIS A 131 -2.21 9.46 7.81
C HIS A 131 -1.18 10.42 8.42
N SER A 132 -1.20 10.57 9.75
CA SER A 132 -0.45 11.62 10.47
C SER A 132 1.05 11.67 10.14
N GLU A 133 1.63 10.50 9.89
CA GLU A 133 3.05 10.35 9.58
C GLU A 133 3.37 10.43 8.08
N SER A 134 2.36 10.41 7.21
CA SER A 134 2.54 10.55 5.76
C SER A 134 2.31 11.97 5.24
N ILE A 135 1.69 12.86 6.02
CA ILE A 135 1.32 14.22 5.57
C ILE A 135 2.51 15.04 5.05
N ASN A 136 3.70 14.82 5.60
CA ASN A 136 4.92 15.54 5.23
C ASN A 136 5.86 14.71 4.34
N LEU A 137 5.44 13.54 3.88
CA LEU A 137 6.23 12.69 3.00
C LEU A 137 6.01 13.04 1.53
N GLN A 138 7.03 12.79 0.71
CA GLN A 138 6.93 12.88 -0.74
C GLN A 138 6.45 11.54 -1.28
N GLY A 139 5.22 11.50 -1.79
CA GLY A 139 4.57 10.28 -2.25
C GLY A 139 4.78 9.95 -3.72
N LYS A 140 4.91 8.67 -4.05
CA LYS A 140 4.83 8.12 -5.40
C LYS A 140 3.96 6.86 -5.40
N ALA A 141 2.95 6.83 -6.26
CA ALA A 141 2.09 5.67 -6.44
C ALA A 141 2.60 4.83 -7.62
N TYR A 142 2.60 3.52 -7.44
CA TYR A 142 2.98 2.54 -8.43
C TYR A 142 1.78 1.63 -8.70
N LEU A 143 1.48 1.43 -9.99
CA LEU A 143 0.63 0.32 -10.42
C LEU A 143 1.52 -0.69 -11.15
N VAL A 144 1.51 -1.93 -10.67
CA VAL A 144 2.43 -2.99 -11.10
C VAL A 144 1.65 -4.12 -11.74
N LEU A 145 1.97 -4.45 -12.99
CA LEU A 145 1.48 -5.67 -13.63
C LEU A 145 2.47 -6.83 -13.43
N THR A 146 1.98 -7.99 -12.98
CA THR A 146 2.82 -9.15 -12.65
C THR A 146 2.77 -10.29 -13.67
N ARG A 147 1.90 -10.22 -14.69
CA ARG A 147 1.88 -11.22 -15.76
C ARG A 147 3.08 -11.06 -16.68
N GLU A 148 3.64 -12.18 -17.11
CA GLU A 148 4.78 -12.20 -18.06
C GLU A 148 4.43 -11.56 -19.41
N ASP A 149 3.18 -11.70 -19.84
CA ASP A 149 2.67 -11.16 -21.11
C ASP A 149 2.02 -9.77 -20.97
N ALA A 150 2.26 -9.08 -19.84
CA ALA A 150 1.71 -7.76 -19.56
C ALA A 150 2.17 -6.70 -20.58
N GLN A 151 1.26 -5.79 -20.92
CA GLN A 151 1.51 -4.73 -21.89
C GLN A 151 1.99 -3.45 -21.17
N PRO A 152 2.99 -2.74 -21.72
CA PRO A 152 3.36 -1.43 -21.25
C PRO A 152 2.17 -0.48 -21.25
N PHE A 153 2.10 0.36 -20.23
CA PHE A 153 1.10 1.40 -20.06
C PHE A 153 1.78 2.63 -19.44
N PHE A 154 1.11 3.77 -19.52
CA PHE A 154 1.62 5.05 -19.10
C PHE A 154 0.50 5.88 -18.50
N ASP A 155 0.84 6.64 -17.48
CA ASP A 155 0.00 7.63 -16.83
C ASP A 155 0.89 8.81 -16.40
N GLU A 156 0.32 10.01 -16.30
CA GLU A 156 1.04 11.22 -15.92
C GLU A 156 1.29 11.32 -14.40
N PHE A 157 0.40 10.75 -13.59
CA PHE A 157 0.36 10.97 -12.15
C PHE A 157 0.88 9.79 -11.34
N ILE A 158 0.85 8.57 -11.89
CA ILE A 158 1.39 7.38 -11.23
C ILE A 158 2.50 6.72 -12.05
N VAL A 159 3.33 5.92 -11.38
CA VAL A 159 4.37 5.13 -12.03
C VAL A 159 3.81 3.76 -12.44
N CYS A 160 3.70 3.54 -13.75
CA CYS A 160 3.31 2.25 -14.32
C CYS A 160 4.52 1.32 -14.43
N ASP A 161 4.61 0.23 -13.67
CA ASP A 161 5.72 -0.74 -13.75
C ASP A 161 5.23 -2.15 -14.12
N ILE A 162 6.15 -2.99 -14.61
CA ILE A 162 5.89 -4.39 -14.95
C ILE A 162 6.97 -5.24 -14.28
N ALA A 163 6.55 -6.27 -13.55
CA ALA A 163 7.45 -7.16 -12.81
C ALA A 163 8.17 -8.16 -13.74
N GLN A 164 9.04 -7.67 -14.61
CA GLN A 164 9.84 -8.49 -15.51
C GLN A 164 10.84 -9.33 -14.73
N ASN A 165 10.76 -10.66 -14.86
CA ASN A 165 11.54 -11.60 -14.05
C ASN A 165 11.42 -11.32 -12.55
N GLN A 166 10.25 -10.86 -12.09
CA GLN A 166 9.97 -10.46 -10.70
C GLN A 166 10.79 -9.27 -10.18
N ILE A 167 11.30 -8.39 -11.06
CA ILE A 167 12.02 -7.17 -10.64
C ILE A 167 11.28 -5.94 -11.15
N LEU A 168 11.03 -4.99 -10.25
CA LEU A 168 10.44 -3.68 -10.56
C LEU A 168 11.54 -2.69 -10.93
N ARG A 169 11.79 -2.53 -12.24
CA ARG A 169 12.92 -1.74 -12.75
C ARG A 169 12.75 -0.25 -12.49
N LYS A 170 11.53 0.28 -12.64
CA LYS A 170 11.27 1.71 -12.41
C LYS A 170 11.35 2.00 -10.92
N LEU A 171 10.73 1.14 -10.10
CA LEU A 171 10.83 1.26 -8.64
C LEU A 171 12.28 1.23 -8.17
N LYS A 172 13.07 0.25 -8.61
CA LYS A 172 14.51 0.16 -8.25
C LYS A 172 15.26 1.45 -8.58
N LYS A 173 15.05 2.00 -9.79
CA LYS A 173 15.71 3.23 -10.23
C LYS A 173 15.34 4.40 -9.32
N ASP A 174 14.06 4.56 -9.00
CA ASP A 174 13.60 5.64 -8.14
C ASP A 174 14.12 5.47 -6.70
N LEU A 175 14.12 4.25 -6.17
CA LEU A 175 14.69 3.96 -4.85
C LEU A 175 16.17 4.33 -4.79
N LEU A 176 16.97 4.01 -5.81
CA LEU A 176 18.39 4.42 -5.86
C LEU A 176 18.56 5.96 -5.80
N VAL A 177 17.71 6.70 -6.50
CA VAL A 177 17.73 8.17 -6.46
C VAL A 177 17.37 8.68 -5.06
N SER A 178 16.38 8.07 -4.41
CA SER A 178 15.94 8.44 -3.07
C SER A 178 16.97 8.11 -1.99
N ILE A 179 17.64 6.97 -2.11
CA ILE A 179 18.71 6.52 -1.19
C ILE A 179 19.89 7.48 -1.17
N ALA A 180 20.19 8.12 -2.30
CA ALA A 180 21.26 9.11 -2.41
C ALA A 180 20.94 10.47 -1.77
N LYS A 181 19.70 10.69 -1.27
CA LYS A 181 19.30 11.95 -0.64
C LYS A 181 19.61 11.95 0.85
N ASP A 182 19.71 13.15 1.41
CA ASP A 182 19.85 13.33 2.86
C ASP A 182 18.66 12.75 3.63
N LYS A 183 18.96 12.17 4.79
CA LYS A 183 17.97 11.64 5.72
C LYS A 183 17.25 12.79 6.41
N LYS A 184 15.91 12.78 6.36
CA LYS A 184 15.02 13.82 6.89
C LYS A 184 13.89 13.27 7.75
N TYR A 185 13.71 11.94 7.78
CA TYR A 185 12.58 11.28 8.42
C TYR A 185 13.04 10.04 9.20
N ASP A 186 12.40 9.80 10.35
CA ASP A 186 12.57 8.60 11.16
C ASP A 186 11.45 7.61 10.82
N VAL A 187 11.78 6.58 10.02
CA VAL A 187 10.80 5.64 9.48
C VAL A 187 10.08 4.82 10.55
N SER A 188 10.67 4.68 11.75
CA SER A 188 10.09 3.90 12.85
C SER A 188 8.78 4.50 13.40
N LYS A 189 8.53 5.78 13.08
CA LYS A 189 7.31 6.50 13.43
C LYS A 189 6.15 6.15 12.51
N TRP A 190 6.42 5.80 11.26
CA TRP A 190 5.38 5.69 10.23
C TRP A 190 4.26 4.72 10.59
N GLN A 191 4.60 3.51 11.05
CA GLN A 191 3.60 2.51 11.46
C GLN A 191 2.74 2.93 12.66
N LYS A 192 3.18 3.93 13.43
CA LYS A 192 2.49 4.45 14.62
C LYS A 192 1.61 5.65 14.29
N GLY A 193 1.61 6.08 13.03
CA GLY A 193 0.75 7.17 12.60
C GLY A 193 -0.71 6.77 12.72
N ILE A 194 -1.54 7.78 12.96
CA ILE A 194 -2.98 7.62 13.10
C ILE A 194 -3.68 8.21 11.88
N PHE A 195 -4.83 7.66 11.53
CA PHE A 195 -5.66 8.25 10.49
C PHE A 195 -6.59 9.31 11.07
N TYR A 196 -6.46 10.53 10.56
CA TYR A 196 -7.43 11.58 10.77
C TYR A 196 -8.68 11.30 9.95
N ARG A 197 -9.86 11.51 10.55
CA ARG A 197 -11.13 11.36 9.84
C ARG A 197 -11.21 12.36 8.70
N GLN A 198 -11.71 11.90 7.54
CA GLN A 198 -11.96 12.80 6.43
C GLN A 198 -12.97 13.90 6.83
N PRO A 199 -12.72 15.19 6.53
CA PRO A 199 -13.63 16.29 6.86
C PRO A 199 -15.08 16.11 6.35
N GLY A 200 -15.29 15.36 5.27
CA GLY A 200 -16.62 15.02 4.75
C GLY A 200 -17.48 14.20 5.72
N ILE A 201 -16.85 13.33 6.51
CA ILE A 201 -17.53 12.54 7.55
C ILE A 201 -17.84 13.42 8.76
N LEU A 202 -16.92 14.32 9.11
CA LEU A 202 -17.11 15.26 10.23
C LEU A 202 -18.22 16.27 9.93
N SER A 203 -18.23 16.86 8.73
CA SER A 203 -19.32 17.76 8.29
C SER A 203 -20.65 17.03 8.20
N GLY A 204 -20.71 15.82 7.63
CA GLY A 204 -21.93 15.01 7.62
C GLY A 204 -22.43 14.64 9.02
N THR A 205 -21.51 14.39 9.97
CA THR A 205 -21.87 14.11 11.37
C THR A 205 -22.34 15.38 12.08
N VAL A 206 -21.69 16.52 11.88
CA VAL A 206 -22.10 17.82 12.45
C VAL A 206 -23.46 18.25 11.88
N ASP A 207 -23.70 18.08 10.58
CA ASP A 207 -24.99 18.38 9.96
C ASP A 207 -26.09 17.43 10.41
N LEU A 208 -25.78 16.15 10.63
CA LEU A 208 -26.74 15.21 11.24
C LEU A 208 -27.04 15.60 12.70
N PHE A 209 -26.02 15.93 13.50
CA PHE A 209 -26.15 16.15 14.94
C PHE A 209 -26.73 17.52 15.30
N TYR A 210 -26.31 18.58 14.60
CA TYR A 210 -26.77 19.95 14.85
C TYR A 210 -27.93 20.36 13.96
N HIS A 211 -27.98 19.88 12.71
CA HIS A 211 -28.98 20.32 11.74
C HIS A 211 -30.05 19.27 11.43
N HIS A 212 -29.94 18.03 11.97
CA HIS A 212 -30.82 16.90 11.64
C HIS A 212 -30.97 16.67 10.13
N LYS A 213 -30.00 17.14 9.35
CA LYS A 213 -29.97 16.99 7.91
C LYS A 213 -29.10 15.77 7.62
N MET A 214 -29.72 14.69 7.17
CA MET A 214 -28.99 13.67 6.44
C MET A 214 -28.40 14.37 5.20
N PRO A 215 -27.06 14.44 5.05
CA PRO A 215 -26.51 14.73 3.74
C PRO A 215 -27.01 13.60 2.83
N ASN A 216 -27.47 13.94 1.62
CA ASN A 216 -27.73 12.93 0.60
C ASN A 216 -26.39 12.25 0.25
N LEU A 217 -26.01 11.25 1.04
CA LEU A 217 -25.08 10.22 0.66
C LEU A 217 -25.74 9.56 -0.56
N LYS A 218 -25.41 10.03 -1.76
CA LYS A 218 -25.73 9.29 -2.97
C LYS A 218 -25.00 7.96 -2.87
N ASN A 219 -25.74 6.97 -2.41
CA ASN A 219 -25.36 5.57 -2.32
C ASN A 219 -25.13 5.02 -3.73
N GLU A 220 -23.93 5.14 -4.29
CA GLU A 220 -23.53 4.27 -5.41
C GLU A 220 -23.46 2.78 -4.99
N ALA A 221 -23.57 2.48 -3.69
CA ALA A 221 -23.73 1.13 -3.15
C ALA A 221 -25.18 0.60 -3.17
N SER A 222 -26.16 1.33 -3.70
CA SER A 222 -27.59 0.93 -3.66
C SER A 222 -28.17 0.36 -4.97
N GLU A 223 -27.41 0.31 -6.06
CA GLU A 223 -27.93 -0.23 -7.34
C GLU A 223 -27.83 -1.75 -7.52
N ASN A 224 -27.13 -2.51 -6.66
CA ASN A 224 -26.98 -3.97 -6.84
C ASN A 224 -27.66 -4.86 -5.80
N LEU A 225 -28.63 -4.33 -5.04
CA LEU A 225 -29.46 -5.14 -4.11
C LEU A 225 -30.84 -5.51 -4.67
N LYS A 226 -31.07 -5.34 -5.99
CA LYS A 226 -32.30 -5.78 -6.65
C LYS A 226 -32.00 -6.51 -7.95
N GLU A 227 -31.47 -7.72 -7.81
CA GLU A 227 -31.81 -8.85 -8.69
C GLU A 227 -31.46 -10.13 -7.90
N ALA A 228 -32.43 -10.52 -7.06
CA ALA A 228 -32.58 -11.85 -6.47
C ALA A 228 -33.69 -12.58 -7.23
#